data_AF-A0A3D0VZA3-F1
#
_entry.id   AF-A0A3D0VZA3-F1
#
_cell.length_a   1.000
_cell.length_b   1.000
_cell.length_c   1.000
_cell.angle_alpha   90.00
_cell.angle_beta   90.00
_cell.angle_gamma   90.00
#
_symmetry.space_group_name_H-M   'P 1'
#
loop_
_entity.id
_entity.type
_entity.pdbx_description
1 polymer ?
#
loop_
_entity_poly.entity_id
_entity_poly.type
_entity_poly.pdbx_seq_one_letter_code
_entity_poly.pdbx_strand_id
1 'polypeptide(L)'
;MVNFSSSKLNDGLFELRLFTRAKSLWRFRLLSSLIRGGKQLREDHHLVSSRYEIETSSNVRWNADGEYSCNGNIIIQTHKEAISIYVSPKAKKKMF
;
A
#
# COMPACT_ATOMS: atom_id res chain seq x y z
N MET A 1 12.14 14.44 -8.20
CA MET A 1 11.21 13.40 -8.69
C MET A 1 11.26 12.28 -7.67
N VAL A 2 10.26 12.18 -6.79
CA VAL A 2 10.32 11.31 -5.61
C VAL A 2 9.95 9.90 -6.05
N ASN A 3 10.96 9.02 -6.15
CA ASN A 3 10.76 7.57 -6.12
C ASN A 3 10.04 7.23 -4.81
N PHE A 4 9.39 6.06 -4.74
CA PHE A 4 8.89 5.50 -3.48
C PHE A 4 9.73 5.89 -2.28
N SER A 5 9.07 6.09 -1.13
CA SER A 5 9.80 6.14 0.13
C SER A 5 10.68 4.89 0.21
N SER A 6 11.83 4.98 0.84
CA SER A 6 12.74 3.86 1.06
C SER A 6 12.11 2.85 2.03
N SER A 7 11.02 2.21 1.60
CA SER A 7 10.14 1.41 2.44
C SER A 7 10.89 0.24 3.03
N LYS A 8 10.70 0.03 4.33
CA LYS A 8 11.29 -1.06 5.07
C LYS A 8 10.19 -1.93 5.65
N LEU A 9 10.43 -3.24 5.70
CA LEU A 9 9.45 -4.18 6.23
C LEU A 9 9.34 -4.15 7.77
N ASN A 10 10.30 -3.52 8.44
CA ASN A 10 10.43 -3.43 9.89
C ASN A 10 10.37 -1.99 10.43
N ASP A 11 10.09 -0.97 9.60
CA ASP A 11 9.97 0.41 10.08
C ASP A 11 8.69 0.63 10.91
N GLY A 12 7.71 -0.26 10.78
CA GLY A 12 6.41 -0.16 11.46
C GLY A 12 5.47 0.81 10.78
N LEU A 13 5.67 1.13 9.50
CA LEU A 13 4.86 2.06 8.73
C LEU A 13 4.14 1.33 7.58
N PHE A 14 2.90 1.75 7.32
CA PHE A 14 2.17 1.38 6.11
C PHE A 14 2.15 2.55 5.13
N GLU A 15 2.47 2.24 3.87
CA GLU A 15 2.27 3.15 2.76
C GLU A 15 0.88 2.95 2.15
N LEU A 16 0.05 3.98 2.21
CA LEU A 16 -1.26 3.99 1.57
C LEU A 16 -1.19 4.81 0.28
N ARG A 17 -1.64 4.20 -0.82
CA ARG A 17 -1.76 4.88 -2.12
C ARG A 17 -3.22 5.02 -2.50
N LEU A 18 -3.62 6.26 -2.75
CA LEU A 18 -4.98 6.58 -3.18
C LEU A 18 -4.94 7.04 -4.64
N PHE A 19 -5.58 6.25 -5.50
CA PHE A 19 -5.80 6.61 -6.89
C PHE A 19 -7.15 7.28 -7.03
N THR A 20 -7.15 8.57 -7.35
CA THR A 20 -8.38 9.31 -7.60
C THR A 20 -9.02 8.85 -8.91
N ARG A 21 -10.36 8.82 -8.95
CA ARG A 21 -11.10 8.38 -10.15
C ARG A 21 -10.91 9.38 -11.28
N ALA A 22 -10.22 8.97 -12.34
CA ALA A 22 -10.17 9.73 -13.59
C ALA A 22 -11.47 9.60 -14.39
N LYS A 23 -11.93 10.69 -15.01
CA LYS A 23 -13.13 10.68 -15.88
C LYS A 23 -12.97 9.78 -17.11
N SER A 24 -11.74 9.50 -17.56
CA SER A 24 -11.45 8.62 -18.69
C SER A 24 -10.20 7.77 -18.44
N LEU A 25 -10.12 6.59 -19.06
CA LEU A 25 -8.96 5.68 -19.07
C LEU A 25 -8.46 5.18 -17.69
N TRP A 26 -9.32 5.14 -16.67
CA TRP A 26 -8.96 4.68 -15.31
C TRP A 26 -8.31 3.28 -15.23
N ARG A 27 -8.74 2.31 -16.06
CA ARG A 27 -8.13 0.97 -16.15
C ARG A 27 -6.68 1.04 -16.61
N PHE A 28 -6.38 1.96 -17.54
CA PHE A 28 -5.01 2.18 -18.01
C PHE A 28 -4.14 2.85 -16.95
N ARG A 29 -4.71 3.67 -16.05
CA ARG A 29 -3.96 4.25 -14.92
C ARG A 29 -3.46 3.18 -13.97
N LEU A 30 -4.34 2.27 -13.55
CA LEU A 30 -3.98 1.16 -12.67
C LEU A 30 -2.88 0.29 -13.32
N LEU A 31 -3.07 -0.12 -14.57
CA LEU A 31 -2.08 -0.90 -15.32
C LEU A 31 -0.76 -0.14 -15.49
N SER A 32 -0.82 1.16 -15.78
CA SER A 32 0.38 1.99 -15.94
C SER A 32 1.16 2.10 -14.63
N SER A 33 0.49 2.08 -13.48
CA SER A 33 1.17 2.10 -12.17
C SER A 33 2.01 0.84 -11.96
N LEU A 34 1.49 -0.33 -12.36
CA LEU A 34 2.22 -1.60 -12.28
C LEU A 34 3.42 -1.61 -13.23
N ILE A 35 3.21 -1.22 -14.49
CA ILE A 35 4.27 -1.19 -15.53
C ILE A 35 5.38 -0.19 -15.16
N ARG A 36 5.03 0.93 -14.51
CA ARG A 36 6.00 1.95 -14.09
C ARG A 36 6.73 1.59 -12.81
N GLY A 37 6.54 0.37 -12.30
CA GLY A 37 7.07 -0.08 -11.02
C GLY A 37 6.56 0.77 -9.87
N GLY A 38 5.45 1.51 -10.05
CA GLY A 38 4.75 2.39 -9.13
C GLY A 38 5.34 3.78 -8.90
N LYS A 39 6.06 4.35 -9.87
CA LYS A 39 6.40 5.79 -9.89
C LYS A 39 5.16 6.66 -9.65
N GLN A 40 5.24 7.59 -8.70
CA GLN A 40 4.13 8.48 -8.30
C GLN A 40 3.74 9.41 -9.46
N LEU A 41 2.45 9.47 -9.76
CA LEU A 41 1.88 10.51 -10.61
C LEU A 41 1.43 11.70 -9.74
N ARG A 42 1.40 12.89 -10.35
CA ARG A 42 1.06 14.15 -9.68
C ARG A 42 -0.33 14.16 -9.02
N GLU A 43 -1.18 13.20 -9.40
CA GLU A 43 -2.58 13.08 -8.99
C GLU A 43 -2.81 11.94 -7.97
N ASP A 44 -1.76 11.23 -7.59
CA ASP A 44 -1.83 10.13 -6.63
C ASP A 44 -1.43 10.64 -5.24
N HIS A 45 -2.28 10.41 -4.24
CA HIS A 45 -1.93 10.70 -2.85
C HIS A 45 -1.15 9.52 -2.28
N HIS A 46 0.01 9.85 -1.69
CA HIS A 46 0.85 8.91 -0.97
C HIS A 46 0.87 9.32 0.49
N LEU A 47 0.35 8.46 1.34
CA LEU A 47 0.33 8.64 2.79
C LEU A 47 1.22 7.57 3.43
N VAL A 48 1.87 7.93 4.54
CA VAL A 48 2.67 7.00 5.34
C VAL A 48 2.24 7.16 6.80
N SER A 49 1.85 6.07 7.43
CA SER A 49 1.35 6.05 8.82
C SER A 49 1.40 4.62 9.37
N SER A 50 1.51 4.48 10.69
CA SER A 50 1.34 3.19 11.37
C SER A 50 -0.13 2.78 11.52
N ARG A 51 -1.06 3.72 11.33
CA ARG A 51 -2.50 3.49 11.45
C ARG A 51 -3.30 4.27 10.43
N TYR A 52 -4.30 3.61 9.85
CA TYR A 52 -5.33 4.21 9.01
C TYR A 52 -6.71 3.76 9.47
N GLU A 53 -7.64 4.70 9.46
CA GLU A 53 -9.07 4.44 9.60
C GLU A 53 -9.72 4.87 8.29
N ILE A 54 -10.36 3.92 7.62
CA ILE A 54 -10.94 4.12 6.29
C ILE A 54 -12.44 3.91 6.40
N GLU A 55 -13.18 5.02 6.30
CA GLU A 55 -14.63 5.02 6.26
C GLU A 55 -15.12 4.96 4.81
N THR A 56 -16.05 4.05 4.53
CA THR A 56 -16.58 3.83 3.20
C THR A 56 -17.95 3.16 3.23
N SER A 57 -18.58 3.01 2.08
CA SER A 57 -19.88 2.37 1.97
C SER A 57 -19.80 0.86 2.22
N SER A 58 -20.86 0.29 2.80
CA SER A 58 -20.94 -1.12 3.20
C SER A 58 -20.84 -2.14 2.04
N ASN A 59 -20.89 -1.67 0.80
CA ASN A 59 -20.74 -2.47 -0.41
C ASN A 59 -19.29 -2.53 -0.93
N VAL A 60 -18.36 -1.74 -0.36
CA VAL A 60 -16.93 -1.84 -0.69
C VAL A 60 -16.38 -3.11 -0.08
N ARG A 61 -15.67 -3.91 -0.88
CA ARG A 61 -15.08 -5.19 -0.48
C ARG A 61 -13.57 -5.06 -0.41
N TRP A 62 -12.99 -5.54 0.69
CA TRP A 62 -11.56 -5.53 0.93
C TRP A 62 -10.94 -6.88 0.61
N ASN A 63 -9.71 -6.81 0.11
CA ASN A 63 -8.86 -7.95 -0.16
C ASN A 63 -7.61 -7.85 0.71
N ALA A 64 -7.23 -8.96 1.33
CA ALA A 64 -5.98 -9.11 2.06
C ALA A 64 -5.28 -10.37 1.55
N ASP A 65 -4.03 -10.24 1.13
CA ASP A 65 -3.20 -11.34 0.61
C ASP A 65 -3.84 -12.19 -0.51
N GLY A 66 -4.69 -11.58 -1.33
CA GLY A 66 -5.37 -12.26 -2.44
C GLY A 66 -6.73 -12.84 -2.05
N GLU A 67 -7.10 -12.84 -0.77
CA GLU A 67 -8.36 -13.38 -0.28
C GLU A 67 -9.35 -12.29 0.15
N TYR A 68 -10.64 -12.64 0.15
CA TYR A 68 -11.68 -11.77 0.68
C TYR A 68 -11.50 -11.58 2.18
N SER A 69 -11.52 -10.33 2.65
CA SER A 69 -11.37 -10.01 4.07
C SER A 69 -12.70 -9.58 4.69
N CYS A 70 -13.25 -8.44 4.26
CA CYS A 70 -14.44 -7.84 4.86
C CYS A 70 -15.08 -6.78 3.94
N ASN A 71 -16.20 -6.18 4.37
CA ASN A 71 -16.86 -5.08 3.68
C ASN A 71 -16.94 -3.81 4.55
N GLY A 72 -17.03 -2.64 3.91
CA GLY A 72 -17.30 -1.37 4.59
C GLY A 72 -16.06 -0.79 5.27
N ASN A 73 -16.26 -0.17 6.44
CA ASN A 73 -15.21 0.52 7.17
C ASN A 73 -14.12 -0.44 7.66
N ILE A 74 -12.86 0.00 7.62
CA ILE A 74 -11.73 -0.79 8.13
C ILE A 74 -10.74 0.06 8.93
N ILE A 75 -10.03 -0.62 9.82
CA ILE A 75 -8.87 -0.07 10.53
C ILE A 75 -7.66 -0.91 10.14
N ILE A 76 -6.64 -0.25 9.61
CA ILE A 76 -5.35 -0.84 9.29
C ILE A 76 -4.35 -0.37 10.34
N GLN A 77 -3.65 -1.28 10.99
CA GLN A 77 -2.64 -0.96 12.00
C GLN A 77 -1.41 -1.85 11.82
N THR A 78 -0.22 -1.26 11.88
CA THR A 78 1.03 -2.00 11.92
C THR A 78 1.31 -2.55 13.32
N HIS A 79 1.82 -3.76 13.37
CA HIS A 79 2.49 -4.32 14.54
C HIS A 79 3.98 -4.43 14.22
N LYS A 80 4.76 -3.45 14.68
CA LYS A 80 6.19 -3.37 14.36
C LYS A 80 6.92 -4.63 14.84
N GLU A 81 7.64 -5.27 13.92
CA GLU A 81 8.49 -6.44 14.19
C GLU A 81 7.75 -7.58 14.93
N ALA A 82 6.45 -7.76 14.63
CA ALA A 82 5.59 -8.73 15.32
C ALA A 82 5.98 -10.19 15.11
N ILE A 83 6.76 -10.50 14.08
CA ILE A 83 7.19 -11.84 13.73
C ILE A 83 8.70 -11.90 13.51
N SER A 84 9.30 -13.01 13.92
CA SER A 84 10.71 -13.32 13.64
C SER A 84 10.79 -14.27 12.45
N ILE A 85 11.57 -13.89 11.44
CA ILE A 85 11.74 -14.69 10.21
C ILE A 85 13.22 -14.81 9.85
N TYR A 86 13.60 -15.95 9.29
CA TYR A 86 14.94 -16.14 8.72
C TYR A 86 15.01 -15.48 7.34
N VAL A 87 16.04 -14.66 7.13
CA VAL A 87 16.25 -13.94 5.86
C VAL A 87 17.71 -14.03 5.42
N SER A 88 17.95 -14.02 4.11
CA SER A 88 19.32 -13.93 3.59
C SER A 88 19.96 -12.58 3.96
N PRO A 89 21.29 -12.51 4.17
CA PRO A 89 21.97 -11.24 4.48
C PRO A 89 21.73 -10.15 3.43
N LYS A 90 21.60 -10.55 2.15
CA LYS A 90 21.29 -9.66 1.03
C LYS A 90 19.89 -9.06 1.13
N ALA A 91 18.89 -9.87 1.46
CA ALA A 91 17.51 -9.40 1.66
C ALA A 91 17.43 -8.47 2.89
N LYS A 92 18.11 -8.84 3.99
CA LYS A 92 18.18 -8.01 5.20
C LYS A 92 18.68 -6.59 4.91
N LYS A 93 19.81 -6.44 4.21
CA LYS A 93 20.36 -5.11 3.87
C LYS A 93 19.44 -4.27 2.99
N LYS A 94 18.64 -4.91 2.13
CA LYS A 94 17.80 -4.21 1.14
C LYS A 94 16.44 -3.83 1.72
N MET A 95 15.75 -4.78 2.33
CA MET A 95 14.31 -4.71 2.63
C MET A 95 13.99 -4.44 4.11
N PHE A 96 14.97 -4.64 4.99
CA PHE A 96 14.88 -4.37 6.43
C PHE A 96 15.91 -3.30 6.82
#